data_AF-A0A2N2KX28-F1
#
_entry.id   AF-A0A2N2KX28-F1
#
_cell.length_a   1.000
_cell.length_b   1.000
_cell.length_c   1.000
_cell.angle_alpha   90.00
_cell.angle_beta   90.00
_cell.angle_gamma   90.00
#
_symmetry.space_group_name_H-M   'P 1'
#
loop_
_entity.id
_entity.type
_entity.pdbx_description
1 polymer ?
#
loop_
_entity_poly.entity_id
_entity_poly.type
_entity_poly.pdbx_seq_one_letter_code
_entity_poly.pdbx_strand_id
1 'polypeptide(L)'
;MAIYKEVIDMKAIISLLICVLLLTVLWADDTPMGLIRGKVIDEDGIGLQYVNVVFFQGDTRVTGAQSDNNGRFSIKIPAGSYLASLRCIGLEQIDSLVVTVVSGDTTTLPSTTMHRIGLNDDFWGYPSGKLIVHVKDKMGRSLENVLVVCSPGKQEETYENKTNADGLLKFKLRTPLQQRTPLSMSIRFHLDGYETVKLKKVIVKGQETTRLEVTLKKTRKTN
;
A
#
# COMPACT_ATOMS: atom_id res chain seq x y z
N MET A 1 14.90 -31.26 74.40
CA MET A 1 13.60 -30.72 73.92
C MET A 1 13.75 -29.56 72.93
N ALA A 2 14.86 -28.79 72.94
CA ALA A 2 15.11 -27.67 72.00
C ALA A 2 15.30 -28.10 70.52
N ILE A 3 15.97 -29.22 70.25
CA ILE A 3 16.26 -29.71 68.88
C ILE A 3 14.97 -30.06 68.11
N TYR A 4 13.95 -30.60 68.79
CA TYR A 4 12.67 -30.93 68.14
C TYR A 4 11.89 -29.69 67.69
N LYS A 5 12.05 -28.55 68.38
CA LYS A 5 11.37 -27.30 68.03
C LYS A 5 11.94 -26.70 66.75
N GLU A 6 13.27 -26.69 66.60
CA GLU A 6 13.93 -26.16 65.40
C GLU A 6 13.68 -27.01 64.14
N VAL A 7 13.58 -28.33 64.29
CA VAL A 7 13.25 -29.22 63.16
C VAL A 7 11.78 -29.07 62.72
N ILE A 8 10.87 -28.81 63.65
CA ILE A 8 9.46 -28.52 63.35
C ILE A 8 9.33 -27.15 62.68
N ASP A 9 10.05 -26.13 63.17
CA ASP A 9 10.09 -24.80 62.56
C ASP A 9 10.72 -24.84 61.15
N MET A 10 11.79 -25.60 60.95
CA MET A 10 12.43 -25.75 59.63
C MET A 10 11.50 -26.42 58.60
N LYS A 11 10.70 -27.41 59.01
CA LYS A 11 9.69 -28.04 58.15
C LYS A 11 8.51 -27.10 57.86
N ALA A 12 8.08 -26.31 58.84
CA ALA A 12 7.02 -25.31 58.66
C ALA A 12 7.47 -24.19 57.70
N ILE A 13 8.73 -23.73 57.81
CA ILE A 13 9.32 -22.73 56.92
C ILE A 13 9.46 -23.29 55.49
N ILE A 14 9.92 -24.53 55.33
CA ILE A 14 10.00 -25.18 54.02
C ILE A 14 8.59 -25.37 53.41
N SER A 15 7.61 -25.78 54.22
CA SER A 15 6.21 -25.90 53.78
C SER A 15 5.61 -24.55 53.37
N LEU A 16 5.93 -23.48 54.11
CA LEU A 16 5.50 -22.12 53.79
C LEU A 16 6.15 -21.63 52.48
N LEU A 17 7.45 -21.88 52.30
CA LEU A 17 8.17 -21.54 51.06
C LEU A 17 7.60 -22.27 49.85
N ILE A 18 7.28 -23.56 49.98
CA ILE A 18 6.63 -24.34 48.91
C ILE A 18 5.22 -23.82 48.62
N CYS A 19 4.43 -23.48 49.65
CA CYS A 19 3.11 -22.88 49.46
C CYS A 19 3.18 -21.52 48.74
N VAL A 20 4.13 -20.65 49.11
CA VAL A 20 4.34 -19.36 48.44
C VAL A 20 4.81 -19.54 47.00
N LEU A 21 5.67 -20.53 46.74
CA LEU A 21 6.10 -20.89 45.38
C LEU A 21 4.96 -21.47 44.52
N LEU A 22 4.01 -22.19 45.13
CA LEU A 22 2.81 -22.70 44.45
C LEU A 22 1.75 -21.62 44.21
N LEU A 23 1.72 -20.57 45.04
CA LEU A 23 0.79 -19.44 44.90
C LEU A 23 1.17 -18.48 43.75
N THR A 24 2.43 -18.47 43.29
CA THR A 24 2.87 -17.60 42.18
C THR A 24 2.55 -18.17 40.79
N VAL A 25 2.15 -19.44 40.68
CA VAL A 25 1.86 -20.12 39.39
C VAL A 25 0.46 -19.79 38.83
N LEU A 26 -0.31 -18.94 39.53
CA LEU A 26 -1.71 -18.60 39.20
C LEU A 26 -1.90 -17.49 38.15
N TRP A 27 -0.81 -16.98 37.57
CA TRP A 27 -0.86 -15.98 36.50
C TRP A 27 -0.41 -16.59 35.17
N ALA A 28 -1.00 -17.71 34.78
CA ALA A 28 -0.97 -18.12 33.39
C ALA A 28 -2.08 -17.33 32.67
N ASP A 29 -1.71 -16.22 32.03
CA ASP A 29 -2.60 -15.51 31.12
C ASP A 29 -2.91 -16.44 29.93
N ASP A 30 -3.98 -17.22 30.05
CA ASP A 30 -4.56 -18.01 28.97
C ASP A 30 -5.25 -17.05 28.01
N THR A 31 -4.45 -16.29 27.28
CA THR A 31 -4.98 -15.36 26.28
C THR A 31 -5.65 -16.22 25.21
N PRO A 32 -6.97 -16.08 24.99
CA PRO A 32 -7.69 -16.92 24.05
C PRO A 32 -7.09 -16.79 22.65
N MET A 33 -6.54 -17.89 22.13
CA MET A 33 -5.87 -17.93 20.83
C MET A 33 -6.77 -18.53 19.75
N GLY A 34 -6.70 -18.02 18.53
CA GLY A 34 -7.25 -18.66 17.33
C GLY A 34 -6.17 -18.92 16.28
N LEU A 35 -6.49 -19.78 15.31
CA LEU A 35 -5.61 -20.09 14.18
C LEU A 35 -6.11 -19.40 12.92
N ILE A 36 -5.24 -18.65 12.23
CA ILE A 36 -5.53 -18.15 10.89
C ILE A 36 -4.88 -19.08 9.86
N ARG A 37 -5.61 -19.37 8.78
CA ARG A 37 -5.08 -19.98 7.56
C ARG A 37 -5.47 -19.15 6.36
N GLY A 38 -4.56 -18.97 5.42
CA GLY A 38 -4.84 -18.28 4.17
C GLY A 38 -3.96 -18.77 3.03
N LYS A 39 -4.33 -18.35 1.83
CA LYS A 39 -3.57 -18.60 0.60
C LYS A 39 -3.42 -17.31 -0.17
N VAL A 40 -2.22 -17.05 -0.65
CA VAL A 40 -1.90 -15.93 -1.52
C VAL A 40 -1.57 -16.48 -2.90
N ILE A 41 -2.17 -15.90 -3.93
CA ILE A 41 -2.05 -16.34 -5.32
C ILE A 41 -1.75 -15.15 -6.25
N ASP A 42 -1.21 -15.41 -7.43
CA ASP A 42 -1.13 -14.41 -8.51
C ASP A 42 -2.38 -14.42 -9.39
N GLU A 43 -2.34 -13.63 -10.48
CA GLU A 43 -3.42 -13.50 -11.45
C GLU A 43 -3.75 -14.81 -12.18
N ASP A 44 -2.76 -15.68 -12.34
CA ASP A 44 -2.89 -17.00 -12.98
C ASP A 44 -3.37 -18.07 -11.98
N GLY A 45 -3.59 -17.69 -10.71
CA GLY A 45 -4.01 -18.58 -9.64
C GLY A 45 -2.88 -19.41 -9.02
N ILE A 46 -1.63 -19.12 -9.35
CA ILE A 46 -0.44 -19.79 -8.84
C ILE A 46 -0.13 -19.27 -7.43
N GLY A 47 0.25 -20.16 -6.52
CA GLY A 47 0.58 -19.79 -5.14
C GLY A 47 1.84 -18.93 -5.06
N LEU A 48 1.75 -17.79 -4.37
CA LEU A 48 2.86 -16.86 -4.20
C LEU A 48 3.64 -17.11 -2.93
N GLN A 49 4.90 -17.52 -3.08
CA GLN A 49 5.83 -17.78 -1.98
C GLN A 49 6.44 -16.48 -1.43
N TYR A 50 6.90 -16.54 -0.16
CA TYR A 50 7.66 -15.48 0.51
C TYR A 50 6.88 -14.17 0.77
N VAL A 51 5.56 -14.20 0.60
CA VAL A 51 4.69 -13.09 0.94
C VAL A 51 4.63 -12.96 2.47
N ASN A 52 5.07 -11.82 2.98
CA ASN A 52 4.96 -11.46 4.38
C ASN A 52 3.54 -10.99 4.66
N VAL A 53 2.84 -11.70 5.54
CA VAL A 53 1.50 -11.38 6.03
C VAL A 53 1.62 -10.88 7.46
N VAL A 54 1.35 -9.61 7.69
CA VAL A 54 1.55 -8.94 8.98
C VAL A 54 0.22 -8.46 9.52
N PHE A 55 -0.08 -8.78 10.78
CA PHE A 55 -1.34 -8.43 11.43
C PHE A 55 -1.13 -7.26 12.39
N PHE A 56 -2.03 -6.27 12.29
CA PHE A 56 -2.06 -5.05 13.07
C PHE A 56 -3.35 -4.94 13.85
N GLN A 57 -3.25 -4.37 15.06
CA GLN A 57 -4.40 -3.95 15.86
C GLN A 57 -4.25 -2.45 16.12
N GLY A 58 -5.05 -1.63 15.43
CA GLY A 58 -4.76 -0.21 15.29
C GLY A 58 -3.42 -0.01 14.56
N ASP A 59 -2.54 0.82 15.12
CA ASP A 59 -1.21 1.10 14.56
C ASP A 59 -0.12 0.13 15.06
N THR A 60 -0.47 -0.79 15.95
CA THR A 60 0.50 -1.71 16.57
C THR A 60 0.59 -3.01 15.79
N ARG A 61 1.80 -3.37 15.35
CA ARG A 61 2.09 -4.70 14.80
C ARG A 61 1.99 -5.75 15.89
N VAL A 62 1.12 -6.73 15.69
CA VAL A 62 0.92 -7.83 16.64
C VAL A 62 1.86 -8.99 16.30
N THR A 63 1.82 -9.46 15.04
CA THR A 63 2.69 -10.55 14.58
C THR A 63 2.66 -10.66 13.05
N GLY A 64 3.34 -11.66 12.47
CA GLY A 64 3.24 -11.96 11.05
C GLY A 64 3.77 -13.36 10.69
N ALA A 65 3.38 -13.83 9.52
CA ALA A 65 3.81 -15.08 8.92
C ALA A 65 4.33 -14.84 7.49
N GLN A 66 4.97 -15.84 6.92
CA GLN A 66 5.39 -15.84 5.53
C GLN A 66 4.69 -16.99 4.78
N SER A 67 4.32 -16.76 3.53
CA SER A 67 3.74 -17.82 2.69
C SER A 67 4.78 -18.84 2.22
N ASP A 68 4.36 -20.10 2.17
CA ASP A 68 5.15 -21.24 1.69
C ASP A 68 5.19 -21.32 0.15
N ASN A 69 5.85 -22.37 -0.38
CA ASN A 69 6.02 -22.60 -1.83
C ASN A 69 4.68 -22.75 -2.59
N ASN A 70 3.58 -23.01 -1.89
CA ASN A 70 2.23 -23.14 -2.45
C ASN A 70 1.37 -21.90 -2.15
N GLY A 71 1.99 -20.83 -1.64
CA GLY A 71 1.36 -19.58 -1.25
C GLY A 71 0.52 -19.66 0.03
N ARG A 72 0.62 -20.73 0.80
CA ARG A 72 -0.18 -20.91 2.02
C ARG A 72 0.55 -20.32 3.21
N PHE A 73 -0.21 -19.77 4.16
CA PHE A 73 0.33 -19.33 5.44
C PHE A 73 -0.62 -19.76 6.57
N SER A 74 -0.05 -19.97 7.75
CA SER A 74 -0.82 -20.21 8.96
C SER A 74 -0.15 -19.55 10.16
N ILE A 75 -0.94 -18.95 11.03
CA ILE A 75 -0.43 -18.26 12.22
C ILE A 75 -1.44 -18.33 13.36
N LYS A 76 -0.93 -18.55 14.57
CA LYS A 76 -1.73 -18.54 15.80
C LYS A 76 -1.63 -17.16 16.43
N ILE A 77 -2.76 -16.49 16.64
CA ILE A 77 -2.82 -15.13 17.19
C ILE A 77 -3.96 -15.01 18.21
N PRO A 78 -3.94 -14.01 19.11
CA PRO A 78 -5.05 -13.77 20.02
C PRO A 78 -6.37 -13.58 19.28
N ALA A 79 -7.48 -13.98 19.90
CA ALA A 79 -8.81 -13.69 19.39
C ALA A 79 -9.03 -12.18 19.35
N GLY A 80 -9.62 -11.67 18.27
CA GLY A 80 -9.77 -10.24 18.05
C GLY A 80 -9.96 -9.87 16.58
N SER A 81 -10.03 -8.56 16.33
CA SER A 81 -10.13 -7.98 14.98
C SER A 81 -8.82 -7.32 14.60
N TYR A 82 -8.34 -7.62 13.40
CA TYR A 82 -7.04 -7.20 12.89
C TYR A 82 -7.14 -6.67 11.46
N LEU A 83 -6.18 -5.81 11.12
CA LEU A 83 -5.86 -5.47 9.74
C LEU A 83 -4.63 -6.26 9.31
N ALA A 84 -4.74 -7.01 8.21
CA ALA A 84 -3.64 -7.73 7.62
C ALA A 84 -3.02 -6.92 6.48
N SER A 85 -1.69 -6.85 6.48
CA SER A 85 -0.87 -6.27 5.43
C SER A 85 -0.05 -7.37 4.76
N LEU A 86 -0.15 -7.49 3.44
CA LEU A 86 0.57 -8.46 2.64
C LEU A 86 1.62 -7.76 1.79
N ARG A 87 2.88 -8.20 1.88
CA ARG A 87 4.03 -7.59 1.21
C ARG A 87 4.97 -8.64 0.66
N CYS A 88 5.41 -8.44 -0.57
CA CYS A 88 6.54 -9.15 -1.14
C CYS A 88 7.29 -8.21 -2.09
N ILE A 89 8.59 -8.44 -2.26
CA ILE A 89 9.39 -7.66 -3.21
C ILE A 89 8.84 -7.90 -4.61
N GLY A 90 8.59 -6.82 -5.35
CA GLY A 90 8.06 -6.92 -6.70
C GLY A 90 6.58 -7.31 -6.79
N LEU A 91 5.81 -7.24 -5.70
CA LEU A 91 4.35 -7.40 -5.69
C LEU A 91 3.64 -6.18 -5.09
N GLU A 92 2.41 -5.93 -5.55
CA GLU A 92 1.51 -4.92 -4.98
C GLU A 92 1.21 -5.23 -3.50
N GLN A 93 1.37 -4.21 -2.65
CA GLN A 93 1.07 -4.32 -1.24
C GLN A 93 -0.42 -4.15 -0.96
N ILE A 94 -0.96 -5.00 -0.09
CA ILE A 94 -2.34 -4.90 0.42
C ILE A 94 -2.23 -4.51 1.90
N ASP A 95 -2.98 -3.51 2.38
CA ASP A 95 -2.90 -3.04 3.79
C ASP A 95 -4.24 -3.07 4.55
N SER A 96 -5.34 -3.42 3.88
CA SER A 96 -6.69 -3.22 4.40
C SER A 96 -7.53 -4.50 4.49
N LEU A 97 -6.88 -5.67 4.59
CA LEU A 97 -7.60 -6.93 4.74
C LEU A 97 -8.06 -7.09 6.20
N VAL A 98 -9.35 -6.92 6.45
CA VAL A 98 -9.95 -7.09 7.78
C VAL A 98 -10.08 -8.58 8.10
N VAL A 99 -9.55 -8.99 9.25
CA VAL A 99 -9.57 -10.38 9.73
C VAL A 99 -10.10 -10.44 11.16
N THR A 100 -11.13 -11.26 11.37
CA THR A 100 -11.67 -11.54 12.70
C THR A 100 -11.27 -12.96 13.13
N VAL A 101 -10.65 -13.07 14.29
CA VAL A 101 -10.17 -14.33 14.86
C VAL A 101 -11.03 -14.70 16.06
N VAL A 102 -11.55 -15.92 16.04
CA VAL A 102 -12.34 -16.50 17.13
C VAL A 102 -11.46 -17.45 17.93
N SER A 103 -11.58 -17.42 19.26
CA SER A 103 -10.81 -18.28 20.17
C SER A 103 -11.12 -19.75 19.91
N GLY A 104 -10.09 -20.60 19.91
CA GLY A 104 -10.22 -22.05 19.71
C GLY A 104 -10.55 -22.48 18.29
N ASP A 105 -10.92 -21.55 17.41
CA ASP A 105 -11.33 -21.81 16.04
C ASP A 105 -10.23 -21.53 15.02
N THR A 106 -10.41 -22.11 13.83
CA THR A 106 -9.57 -21.82 12.67
C THR A 106 -10.30 -20.87 11.71
N THR A 107 -9.88 -19.61 11.66
CA THR A 107 -10.32 -18.65 10.65
C THR A 107 -9.62 -18.94 9.33
N THR A 108 -10.38 -19.43 8.34
CA THR A 108 -9.87 -19.65 6.99
C THR A 108 -10.21 -18.45 6.11
N LEU A 109 -9.19 -17.77 5.61
CA LEU A 109 -9.31 -16.65 4.70
C LEU A 109 -9.50 -17.13 3.25
N PRO A 110 -10.27 -16.41 2.42
CA PRO A 110 -10.31 -16.69 1.00
C PRO A 110 -8.92 -16.49 0.37
N SER A 111 -8.72 -17.10 -0.80
CA SER A 111 -7.48 -16.89 -1.55
C SER A 111 -7.36 -15.40 -1.92
N THR A 112 -6.24 -14.80 -1.55
CA THR A 112 -5.96 -13.39 -1.80
C THR A 112 -5.05 -13.27 -3.01
N THR A 113 -5.51 -12.59 -4.05
CA THR A 113 -4.71 -12.35 -5.25
C THR A 113 -3.80 -11.15 -5.04
N MET A 114 -2.49 -11.31 -5.31
CA MET A 114 -1.52 -10.23 -5.36
C MET A 114 -0.94 -10.10 -6.76
N HIS A 115 -0.78 -8.87 -7.22
CA HIS A 115 -0.32 -8.55 -8.55
C HIS A 115 1.19 -8.26 -8.55
N ARG A 116 1.91 -8.61 -9.62
CA ARG A 116 3.33 -8.27 -9.75
C ARG A 116 3.49 -6.78 -10.05
N ILE A 117 4.46 -6.13 -9.41
CA ILE A 117 4.92 -4.80 -9.78
C ILE A 117 5.60 -4.92 -11.15
N GLY A 118 4.86 -4.59 -12.21
CA GLY A 118 5.39 -4.50 -13.56
C GLY A 118 6.45 -3.41 -13.65
N LEU A 119 7.64 -3.75 -14.16
CA LEU A 119 8.72 -2.79 -14.39
C LEU A 119 8.48 -1.91 -15.63
N ASN A 120 7.50 -2.23 -16.48
CA ASN A 120 7.09 -1.41 -17.61
C ASN A 120 5.61 -1.71 -17.92
N ASP A 121 4.88 -0.63 -18.19
CA ASP A 121 3.51 -0.57 -18.71
C ASP A 121 2.35 -1.11 -17.83
N ASP A 122 1.31 -0.28 -17.75
CA ASP A 122 -0.04 -0.53 -17.23
C ASP A 122 -0.33 -0.66 -15.72
N PHE A 123 0.60 -0.27 -14.87
CA PHE A 123 0.44 -0.36 -13.42
C PHE A 123 -0.56 0.63 -12.80
N TRP A 124 -1.71 0.13 -12.29
CA TRP A 124 -2.32 0.40 -10.97
C TRP A 124 -3.87 0.33 -10.98
N GLY A 125 -4.42 -0.54 -10.10
CA GLY A 125 -5.78 -0.49 -9.56
C GLY A 125 -6.04 0.66 -8.59
N TYR A 126 -5.13 1.65 -8.49
CA TYR A 126 -5.45 2.96 -7.93
C TYR A 126 -6.35 3.73 -8.88
N PRO A 127 -7.17 4.68 -8.39
CA PRO A 127 -7.92 5.57 -9.27
C PRO A 127 -6.97 6.54 -10.00
N SER A 128 -6.10 6.03 -10.87
CA SER A 128 -5.19 6.83 -11.68
C SER A 128 -6.00 7.53 -12.77
N GLY A 129 -5.85 8.84 -12.86
CA GLY A 129 -6.42 9.61 -13.94
C GLY A 129 -5.51 9.51 -15.15
N LYS A 130 -6.09 9.35 -16.35
CA LYS A 130 -5.34 9.45 -17.60
C LYS A 130 -5.44 10.88 -18.09
N LEU A 131 -4.31 11.52 -18.37
CA LEU A 131 -4.27 12.81 -19.04
C LEU A 131 -3.68 12.61 -20.42
N ILE A 132 -4.44 12.95 -21.45
CA ILE A 132 -3.96 12.97 -22.83
C ILE A 132 -3.93 14.43 -23.27
N VAL A 133 -2.75 14.90 -23.67
CA VAL A 133 -2.57 16.21 -24.26
C VAL A 133 -2.34 16.04 -25.75
N HIS A 134 -3.04 16.83 -26.56
CA HIS A 134 -2.74 17.07 -27.96
C HIS A 134 -2.33 18.52 -28.14
N VAL A 135 -1.08 18.75 -28.52
CA VAL A 135 -0.56 20.09 -28.79
C VAL A 135 -0.53 20.36 -30.29
N LYS A 136 -1.16 21.45 -30.71
CA LYS A 136 -1.25 21.89 -32.11
C LYS A 136 -0.75 23.32 -32.26
N ASP A 137 -0.41 23.72 -33.48
CA ASP A 137 -0.23 25.12 -33.84
C ASP A 137 -1.57 25.78 -34.23
N LYS A 138 -1.53 27.10 -34.49
CA LYS A 138 -2.72 27.87 -34.90
C LYS A 138 -3.34 27.39 -36.24
N MET A 139 -2.61 26.62 -37.04
CA MET A 139 -3.07 26.04 -38.30
C MET A 139 -3.62 24.62 -38.10
N GLY A 140 -3.65 24.10 -36.86
CA GLY A 140 -4.13 22.77 -36.53
C GLY A 140 -3.10 21.66 -36.72
N ARG A 141 -1.84 21.98 -37.02
CA ARG A 141 -0.77 20.98 -37.18
C ARG A 141 -0.29 20.52 -35.82
N SER A 142 -0.15 19.21 -35.63
CA SER A 142 0.46 18.61 -34.46
C SER A 142 1.88 19.12 -34.24
N LEU A 143 2.24 19.37 -32.98
CA LEU A 143 3.56 19.84 -32.58
C LEU A 143 4.29 18.77 -31.77
N GLU A 144 5.35 18.22 -32.37
CA GLU A 144 6.29 17.29 -31.73
C GLU A 144 7.27 18.02 -30.80
N ASN A 145 7.83 17.30 -29.84
CA ASN A 145 8.90 17.75 -28.94
C ASN A 145 8.53 18.92 -28.02
N VAL A 146 7.23 19.19 -27.86
CA VAL A 146 6.74 20.19 -26.91
C VAL A 146 6.97 19.66 -25.51
N LEU A 147 7.80 20.35 -24.72
CA LEU A 147 8.00 20.05 -23.32
C LEU A 147 6.72 20.37 -22.54
N VAL A 148 6.16 19.35 -21.90
CA VAL A 148 4.98 19.45 -21.05
C VAL A 148 5.39 19.15 -19.62
N VAL A 149 5.24 20.15 -18.74
CA VAL A 149 5.56 20.05 -17.31
C VAL A 149 4.26 20.10 -16.52
N CYS A 150 3.99 19.02 -15.82
CA CYS A 150 2.81 18.73 -15.03
C CYS A 150 3.17 18.82 -13.56
N SER A 151 2.75 19.89 -12.87
CA SER A 151 3.07 20.13 -11.45
C SER A 151 1.82 19.97 -10.57
N PRO A 152 1.68 18.85 -9.84
CA PRO A 152 0.62 18.66 -8.87
C PRO A 152 1.06 19.21 -7.50
N GLY A 153 0.31 20.17 -6.94
CA GLY A 153 0.43 20.60 -5.53
C GLY A 153 1.84 20.95 -4.99
N LYS A 154 1.97 21.09 -3.66
CA LYS A 154 3.24 21.38 -2.96
C LYS A 154 3.97 20.12 -2.44
N GLN A 155 3.41 18.93 -2.64
CA GLN A 155 3.91 17.68 -2.05
C GLN A 155 3.91 16.50 -3.03
N GLU A 156 3.65 16.71 -4.31
CA GLU A 156 3.69 15.66 -5.32
C GLU A 156 4.82 15.90 -6.33
N GLU A 157 5.32 14.81 -6.90
CA GLU A 157 6.35 14.84 -7.93
C GLU A 157 5.84 15.56 -9.18
N THR A 158 6.70 16.40 -9.76
CA THR A 158 6.42 17.02 -11.06
C THR A 158 6.73 16.01 -12.16
N TYR A 159 5.80 15.85 -13.09
CA TYR A 159 5.98 14.99 -14.26
C TYR A 159 6.38 15.86 -15.45
N GLU A 160 7.42 15.47 -16.17
CA GLU A 160 7.84 16.16 -17.38
C GLU A 160 8.10 15.19 -18.51
N ASN A 161 7.61 15.52 -19.70
CA ASN A 161 7.87 14.75 -20.90
C ASN A 161 7.61 15.60 -22.15
N LYS A 162 7.98 15.09 -23.33
CA LYS A 162 7.80 15.76 -24.62
C LYS A 162 6.71 15.07 -25.45
N THR A 163 5.98 15.84 -26.25
CA THR A 163 5.04 15.28 -27.23
C THR A 163 5.77 14.46 -28.31
N ASN A 164 5.11 13.42 -28.80
CA ASN A 164 5.58 12.60 -29.93
C ASN A 164 5.33 13.28 -31.30
N ALA A 165 5.69 12.61 -32.39
CA ALA A 165 5.48 13.08 -33.77
C ALA A 165 4.03 13.50 -34.09
N ASP A 166 3.04 12.87 -33.46
CA ASP A 166 1.61 13.19 -33.61
C ASP A 166 1.16 14.37 -32.73
N GLY A 167 2.08 15.01 -32.02
CA GLY A 167 1.79 16.08 -31.06
C GLY A 167 1.05 15.60 -29.81
N LEU A 168 1.06 14.29 -29.56
CA LEU A 168 0.38 13.66 -28.44
C LEU A 168 1.35 13.37 -27.29
N LEU A 169 0.82 13.49 -26.08
CA LEU A 169 1.49 13.03 -24.88
C LEU A 169 0.46 12.44 -23.92
N LYS A 170 0.78 11.30 -23.34
CA LYS A 170 -0.09 10.58 -22.41
C LYS A 170 0.62 10.51 -21.05
N PHE A 171 -0.05 11.01 -20.01
CA PHE A 171 0.37 10.84 -18.62
C PHE A 171 -0.61 9.93 -17.89
N LYS A 172 -0.06 9.04 -17.07
CA LYS A 172 -0.82 8.34 -16.04
C LYS A 172 -0.49 9.05 -14.72
N LEU A 173 -1.47 9.75 -14.16
CA LEU A 173 -1.28 10.53 -12.95
C LEU A 173 -1.77 9.72 -11.76
N ARG A 174 -0.87 9.49 -10.79
CA ARG A 174 -1.21 8.84 -9.54
C ARG A 174 -2.08 9.79 -8.73
N THR A 175 -3.29 9.37 -8.37
CA THR A 175 -4.09 10.09 -7.37
C THR A 175 -3.86 9.45 -6.00
N PRO A 176 -3.68 10.23 -4.92
CA PRO A 176 -3.48 9.67 -3.58
C PRO A 176 -4.67 8.82 -3.10
N LEU A 177 -4.39 7.65 -2.53
CA LEU A 177 -5.34 6.63 -2.06
C LEU A 177 -6.45 7.14 -1.12
N GLN A 178 -6.27 8.28 -0.46
CA GLN A 178 -7.22 8.78 0.54
C GLN A 178 -8.26 9.75 0.02
N GLN A 179 -8.21 10.13 -1.26
CA GLN A 179 -9.11 11.14 -1.78
C GLN A 179 -9.69 10.67 -3.12
N ARG A 180 -10.98 10.34 -3.12
CA ARG A 180 -11.87 10.41 -4.30
C ARG A 180 -12.00 11.86 -4.82
N THR A 181 -11.06 12.72 -4.49
CA THR A 181 -11.00 14.12 -4.84
C THR A 181 -10.21 14.22 -6.14
N PRO A 182 -10.74 14.91 -7.16
CA PRO A 182 -10.01 15.12 -8.39
C PRO A 182 -8.65 15.78 -8.16
N LEU A 183 -7.61 15.29 -8.83
CA LEU A 183 -6.27 15.88 -8.78
C LEU A 183 -6.31 17.24 -9.50
N SER A 184 -5.97 18.32 -8.79
CA SER A 184 -5.87 19.66 -9.35
C SER A 184 -4.40 20.05 -9.53
N MET A 185 -3.99 20.29 -10.77
CA MET A 185 -2.59 20.54 -11.13
C MET A 185 -2.41 21.79 -12.00
N SER A 186 -1.18 22.28 -12.12
CA SER A 186 -0.81 23.26 -13.14
C SER A 186 0.03 22.60 -14.22
N ILE A 187 -0.23 22.95 -15.49
CA ILE A 187 0.48 22.39 -16.64
C ILE A 187 1.11 23.52 -17.44
N ARG A 188 2.37 23.35 -17.83
CA ARG A 188 3.12 24.28 -18.67
C ARG A 188 3.54 23.60 -19.96
N PHE A 189 3.34 24.28 -21.07
CA PHE A 189 3.74 23.84 -22.41
C PHE A 189 4.80 24.78 -22.93
N HIS A 190 5.92 24.23 -23.37
CA HIS A 190 7.05 25.00 -23.87
C HIS A 190 7.66 24.33 -25.11
N LEU A 191 7.88 25.13 -26.15
CA LEU A 191 8.58 24.73 -27.36
C LEU A 191 9.31 25.95 -27.91
N ASP A 192 10.56 25.79 -28.32
CA ASP A 192 11.34 26.89 -28.89
C ASP A 192 10.68 27.46 -30.15
N GLY A 193 10.66 28.79 -30.25
CA GLY A 193 9.95 29.50 -31.32
C GLY A 193 8.43 29.57 -31.14
N TYR A 194 7.90 29.14 -29.99
CA TYR A 194 6.50 29.27 -29.61
C TYR A 194 6.35 29.97 -28.25
N GLU A 195 5.21 30.62 -28.06
CA GLU A 195 4.80 31.21 -26.79
C GLU A 195 4.55 30.09 -25.76
N THR A 196 5.04 30.29 -24.54
CA THR A 196 4.79 29.35 -23.44
C THR A 196 3.35 29.48 -22.94
N VAL A 197 2.61 28.37 -22.92
CA VAL A 197 1.24 28.33 -22.39
C VAL A 197 1.24 27.71 -20.99
N LYS A 198 0.53 28.33 -20.06
CA LYS A 198 0.36 27.83 -18.68
C LYS A 198 -1.13 27.66 -18.37
N LEU A 199 -1.54 26.43 -18.10
CA LEU A 199 -2.87 26.11 -17.59
C LEU A 199 -2.78 25.97 -16.07
N LYS A 200 -3.64 26.69 -15.35
CA LYS A 200 -3.78 26.56 -13.89
C LYS A 200 -5.01 25.73 -13.59
N LYS A 201 -4.96 24.91 -12.54
CA LYS A 201 -6.11 24.18 -11.99
C LYS A 201 -6.75 23.22 -13.00
N VAL A 202 -5.93 22.47 -13.73
CA VAL A 202 -6.39 21.33 -14.54
C VAL A 202 -6.84 20.24 -13.60
N ILE A 203 -8.08 19.77 -13.79
CA ILE A 203 -8.69 18.75 -12.95
C ILE A 203 -8.60 17.41 -13.67
N VAL A 204 -7.95 16.44 -13.03
CA VAL A 204 -7.87 15.06 -13.49
C VAL A 204 -8.57 14.19 -12.47
N LYS A 205 -9.68 13.57 -12.89
CA LYS A 205 -10.43 12.65 -12.05
C LYS A 205 -9.80 11.26 -12.12
N GLY A 206 -9.84 10.54 -11.00
CA GLY A 206 -9.38 9.17 -10.98
C GLY A 206 -10.24 8.26 -11.86
N GLN A 207 -9.62 7.30 -12.54
CA GLN A 207 -10.25 6.34 -13.47
C GLN A 207 -10.84 6.95 -14.75
N GLU A 208 -10.87 8.27 -14.90
CA GLU A 208 -11.30 8.94 -16.13
C GLU A 208 -10.11 9.35 -17.01
N THR A 209 -10.40 9.57 -18.30
CA THR A 209 -9.44 10.17 -19.24
C THR A 209 -9.79 11.63 -19.48
N THR A 210 -8.97 12.54 -18.96
CA THR A 210 -9.00 13.96 -19.30
C THR A 210 -8.24 14.17 -20.60
N ARG A 211 -8.90 14.73 -21.62
CA ARG A 211 -8.26 15.13 -22.88
C ARG A 211 -8.11 16.65 -22.91
N LEU A 212 -6.91 17.13 -23.21
CA LEU A 212 -6.61 18.54 -23.40
C LEU A 212 -6.10 18.78 -24.81
N GLU A 213 -6.78 19.65 -25.56
CA GLU A 213 -6.22 20.22 -26.78
C GLU A 213 -5.62 21.59 -26.46
N VAL A 214 -4.35 21.78 -26.83
CA VAL A 214 -3.62 23.01 -26.53
C VAL A 214 -3.05 23.57 -27.83
N THR A 215 -3.34 24.84 -28.11
CA THR A 215 -2.80 25.54 -29.27
C THR A 215 -1.64 26.45 -28.86
N LEU A 216 -0.45 26.22 -29.41
CA LEU A 216 0.69 27.13 -29.25
C LEU A 216 0.76 28.13 -30.40
N LYS A 217 1.09 29.38 -30.08
CA LYS A 217 1.33 30.44 -31.05
C LYS A 217 2.83 30.60 -31.26
N LYS A 218 3.29 30.75 -32.50
CA LYS A 218 4.70 31.08 -32.75
C LYS A 218 5.02 32.44 -32.15
N THR A 219 6.15 32.54 -31.46
CA THR A 219 6.69 33.85 -31.06
C THR A 219 7.03 34.63 -32.32
N ARG A 220 6.47 35.83 -32.47
CA ARG A 220 6.93 36.73 -33.53
C ARG A 220 8.38 37.05 -33.24
N LYS A 221 9.29 36.74 -34.17
CA LYS A 221 10.60 37.39 -34.18
C LYS A 221 10.34 38.87 -34.38
N THR A 222 10.57 39.67 -33.35
CA THR A 222 10.76 41.11 -33.52
C THR A 222 12.07 41.24 -34.29
N ASN A 223 11.98 41.63 -35.56
CA ASN A 223 13.13 42.21 -36.28
C ASN A 223 13.47 43.56 -35.64
#